data_AF-A0A937DY05-F1
#
_entry.id   AF-A0A937DY05-F1
#
_cell.length_a   1.000
_cell.length_b   1.000
_cell.length_c   1.000
_cell.angle_alpha   90.00
_cell.angle_beta   90.00
_cell.angle_gamma   90.00
#
_symmetry.space_group_name_H-M   'P 1'
#
loop_
_entity.id
_entity.type
_entity.pdbx_description
1 polymer ?
#
loop_
_entity_poly.entity_id
_entity_poly.type
_entity_poly.pdbx_seq_one_letter_code
_entity_poly.pdbx_strand_id
1 'polypeptide(L)'
;MIQITSIENLLVICHLPAYKGKGAACYLHSRFFPPGLWQRLRALPFFSTADGASYMLNSKEDREAGLIFGKMQQEAASDYLFTADLQRTYLIELVHLLLKVHQKQQPA
;
A
#
# COMPACT_ATOMS: atom_id res chain seq x y z
N MET A 1 -3.32 1.48 -11.46
CA MET A 1 -3.82 2.50 -10.52
C MET A 1 -3.80 1.93 -9.11
N ILE A 2 -3.46 2.73 -8.11
CA ILE A 2 -3.64 2.37 -6.69
C ILE A 2 -4.71 3.25 -6.07
N GLN A 3 -5.61 2.63 -5.30
CA GLN A 3 -6.58 3.31 -4.46
C GLN A 3 -6.26 3.05 -2.99
N ILE A 4 -6.44 4.08 -2.18
CA ILE A 4 -6.15 4.06 -0.76
C ILE A 4 -7.36 4.60 -0.03
N THR A 5 -7.84 3.85 0.96
CA THR A 5 -8.96 4.26 1.80
C THR A 5 -8.67 3.89 3.25
N SER A 6 -9.03 4.78 4.17
CA SER A 6 -8.97 4.51 5.60
C SER A 6 -10.38 4.50 6.17
N ILE A 7 -10.73 3.43 6.90
CA ILE A 7 -12.03 3.27 7.56
C ILE A 7 -11.74 2.94 9.03
N GLU A 8 -11.99 3.90 9.92
CA GLU A 8 -11.70 3.80 11.36
C GLU A 8 -10.25 3.37 11.69
N ASN A 9 -10.05 2.08 11.96
CA ASN A 9 -8.80 1.43 12.33
C ASN A 9 -8.25 0.53 11.21
N LEU A 10 -8.84 0.57 10.03
CA LEU A 10 -8.49 -0.23 8.88
C LEU A 10 -7.92 0.65 7.77
N LEU A 11 -6.80 0.20 7.23
CA LEU A 11 -6.20 0.72 6.01
C LEU A 11 -6.43 -0.27 4.88
N VAL A 12 -7.07 0.19 3.82
CA VAL A 12 -7.28 -0.57 2.60
C VAL A 12 -6.45 0.03 1.47
N ILE A 13 -5.58 -0.77 0.87
CA ILE A 13 -4.79 -0.39 -0.31
C ILE A 13 -5.11 -1.38 -1.43
N CYS A 14 -5.65 -0.88 -2.54
CA CYS A 14 -6.04 -1.66 -3.70
C CYS A 14 -5.12 -1.34 -4.88
N HIS A 15 -4.54 -2.37 -5.50
CA HIS A 15 -3.85 -2.27 -6.79
C HIS A 15 -4.76 -2.79 -7.90
N LEU A 16 -5.08 -1.91 -8.84
CA LEU A 16 -5.86 -2.17 -10.04
C LEU A 16 -4.91 -2.05 -11.24
N PRO A 17 -4.37 -3.16 -11.78
CA PRO A 17 -3.39 -3.11 -12.86
C PRO A 17 -3.98 -2.48 -14.12
N ALA A 18 -3.18 -1.68 -14.83
CA ALA A 18 -3.63 -0.92 -16.00
C ALA A 18 -3.85 -1.80 -17.25
N TYR A 19 -3.21 -2.96 -17.30
CA TYR A 19 -3.33 -3.95 -18.38
C TYR A 19 -3.50 -5.35 -17.77
N LYS A 20 -4.06 -6.30 -18.55
CA LYS A 20 -4.35 -7.70 -18.15
C LYS A 20 -3.60 -8.18 -16.90
N GLY A 21 -4.33 -8.38 -15.80
CA GLY A 21 -3.81 -8.87 -14.54
C GLY A 21 -4.91 -8.99 -13.49
N LYS A 22 -4.66 -9.75 -12.41
CA LYS A 22 -5.57 -9.79 -11.25
C LYS A 22 -5.26 -8.59 -10.36
N GLY A 23 -6.29 -7.83 -9.99
CA GLY A 23 -6.18 -6.82 -8.94
C GLY A 23 -5.85 -7.48 -7.60
N ALA A 24 -5.24 -6.71 -6.70
CA ALA A 24 -4.91 -7.15 -5.36
C ALA A 24 -5.31 -6.08 -4.34
N ALA A 25 -5.68 -6.52 -3.14
CA ALA A 25 -6.03 -5.62 -2.05
C ALA A 25 -5.37 -6.08 -0.75
N CYS A 26 -4.87 -5.12 0.02
CA CYS A 26 -4.36 -5.35 1.37
C CYS A 26 -5.26 -4.64 2.37
N TYR A 27 -5.64 -5.39 3.42
CA TYR A 27 -6.46 -4.92 4.54
C TYR A 27 -5.60 -4.96 5.80
N LEU A 28 -5.26 -3.78 6.31
CA LEU A 28 -4.25 -3.61 7.35
C LEU A 28 -4.89 -2.96 8.57
N HIS A 29 -5.12 -3.76 9.61
CA HIS A 29 -5.67 -3.25 10.86
C HIS A 29 -4.59 -2.50 11.66
N SER A 30 -4.95 -1.44 12.38
CA SER A 30 -4.03 -0.62 13.18
C SER A 30 -3.13 -1.42 14.13
N ARG A 31 -3.63 -2.53 14.66
CA ARG A 31 -2.90 -3.50 15.52
C ARG A 31 -1.74 -4.22 14.83
N PHE A 32 -1.72 -4.25 13.50
CA PHE A 32 -0.63 -4.82 12.71
C PHE A 32 0.65 -3.98 12.85
N PHE A 33 0.52 -2.70 13.15
CA PHE A 33 1.62 -1.75 13.15
C PHE A 33 2.29 -1.64 14.53
N PRO A 34 3.63 -1.55 14.58
CA PRO A 34 4.33 -1.16 15.79
C PRO A 34 3.87 0.21 16.31
N PRO A 35 4.07 0.51 17.60
CA PRO A 35 3.71 1.80 18.19
C PRO A 35 4.22 2.99 17.36
N GLY A 36 3.31 3.93 17.07
CA GLY A 36 3.61 5.17 16.34
C GLY A 36 3.79 5.03 14.83
N LEU A 37 3.90 3.81 14.26
CA LEU A 37 3.93 3.67 12.80
C LEU A 37 2.57 3.98 12.19
N TRP A 38 1.48 3.51 12.80
CA TRP A 38 0.12 3.79 12.35
C TRP A 38 -0.17 5.30 12.27
N GLN A 39 0.17 6.06 13.32
CA GLN A 39 0.01 7.52 13.34
C GLN A 39 0.83 8.20 12.24
N ARG A 40 2.08 7.76 12.02
CA ARG A 40 2.93 8.30 10.95
C ARG A 40 2.36 8.03 9.57
N LEU A 41 1.84 6.83 9.34
CA LEU A 41 1.17 6.50 8.08
C LEU A 41 -0.06 7.39 7.90
N ARG A 42 -0.94 7.49 8.89
CA ARG A 42 -2.14 8.35 8.80
C ARG A 42 -1.87 9.83 8.59
N ALA A 43 -0.69 10.31 8.96
CA ALA A 43 -0.27 11.70 8.72
C ALA A 43 0.20 11.95 7.27
N LEU A 44 0.35 10.92 6.44
CA LEU A 44 0.75 11.09 5.04
C LEU A 44 -0.40 11.67 4.21
N PRO A 45 -0.09 12.47 3.17
CA PRO A 45 -1.07 13.26 2.42
C PRO A 45 -2.15 12.44 1.69
N PHE A 46 -1.93 11.14 1.46
CA PHE A 46 -2.93 10.22 0.89
C PHE A 46 -3.95 9.69 1.90
N PHE A 47 -3.72 9.88 3.20
CA PHE A 47 -4.64 9.46 4.25
C PHE A 47 -5.46 10.59 4.83
N SER A 48 -5.11 11.84 4.51
CA SER A 48 -5.82 13.03 4.98
C SER A 48 -7.06 13.38 4.15
N THR A 49 -7.26 12.77 2.97
CA THR A 49 -8.45 13.02 2.13
C THR A 49 -9.62 12.16 2.59
N ALA A 50 -10.74 12.80 2.94
CA ALA A 50 -11.95 12.13 3.42
C ALA A 50 -12.50 11.07 2.45
N ASP A 51 -12.26 11.24 1.14
CA ASP A 51 -12.73 10.36 0.07
C ASP A 51 -11.72 9.30 -0.37
N GLY A 52 -10.60 9.17 0.37
CA GLY A 52 -9.46 8.34 -0.04
C GLY A 52 -8.60 9.01 -1.12
N ALA A 53 -7.55 8.32 -1.55
CA ALA A 53 -6.62 8.80 -2.56
C ALA A 53 -6.53 7.80 -3.71
N SER A 54 -6.42 8.31 -4.94
CA SER A 54 -6.26 7.51 -6.14
C SER A 54 -5.05 7.98 -6.93
N TYR A 55 -4.18 7.05 -7.29
CA TYR A 55 -2.93 7.31 -7.98
C TYR A 55 -2.85 6.53 -9.27
N MET A 56 -2.72 7.24 -10.38
CA MET A 56 -2.42 6.60 -11.67
C MET A 56 -0.98 6.11 -11.67
N LEU A 57 -0.72 4.92 -12.18
CA LEU A 57 0.65 4.37 -12.25
C LEU A 57 1.08 4.29 -13.71
N ASN A 58 2.34 4.62 -14.00
CA ASN A 58 2.94 4.25 -15.29
C ASN A 58 3.29 2.75 -15.30
N SER A 59 3.68 2.22 -16.46
CA SER A 59 3.97 0.78 -16.62
C SER A 59 5.08 0.25 -15.69
N LYS A 60 6.06 1.08 -15.32
CA LYS A 60 7.13 0.69 -14.39
C LYS A 60 6.60 0.60 -12.96
N GLU A 61 5.89 1.63 -12.52
CA GLU A 61 5.27 1.69 -11.18
C GLU A 61 4.22 0.60 -10.99
N ASP A 62 3.43 0.30 -12.03
CA ASP A 62 2.41 -0.76 -12.00
C ASP A 62 3.03 -2.15 -11.82
N ARG A 63 4.14 -2.42 -12.52
CA ARG A 63 4.92 -3.65 -12.37
C ARG A 63 5.54 -3.75 -10.97
N GLU A 64 6.11 -2.66 -10.47
CA GLU A 64 6.73 -2.60 -9.14
C GLU A 64 5.69 -2.86 -8.04
N ALA A 65 4.53 -2.20 -8.10
CA ALA A 65 3.40 -2.44 -7.21
C ALA A 65 2.97 -3.91 -7.24
N GLY A 66 2.76 -4.47 -8.44
CA GLY A 66 2.35 -5.87 -8.60
C GLY A 66 3.33 -6.86 -7.97
N LEU A 67 4.64 -6.62 -8.07
CA LEU A 67 5.66 -7.43 -7.41
C LEU A 67 5.56 -7.36 -5.88
N ILE A 68 5.37 -6.15 -5.32
CA ILE A 68 5.24 -5.96 -3.87
C ILE A 68 3.99 -6.68 -3.34
N PHE A 69 2.84 -6.51 -4.01
CA PHE A 69 1.61 -7.23 -3.66
C PHE A 69 1.77 -8.74 -3.76
N GLY A 70 2.51 -9.22 -4.77
CA GLY A 70 2.86 -10.63 -4.90
C GLY A 70 3.65 -11.17 -3.72
N LYS A 71 4.69 -10.44 -3.28
CA LYS A 71 5.46 -10.79 -2.08
C LYS A 71 4.55 -10.82 -0.84
N MET A 72 3.74 -9.79 -0.62
CA MET A 72 2.82 -9.74 0.53
C MET A 72 1.85 -10.93 0.57
N GLN A 73 1.31 -11.35 -0.58
CA GLN A 73 0.43 -12.51 -0.69
C GLN A 73 1.17 -13.83 -0.41
N GLN A 74 2.41 -13.97 -0.89
CA GLN A 74 3.25 -15.14 -0.61
C GLN A 74 3.52 -15.27 0.89
N GLU A 75 3.89 -14.18 1.57
CA GLU A 75 4.09 -14.21 3.02
C GLU A 75 2.79 -14.48 3.77
N ALA A 76 1.65 -13.97 3.31
CA ALA A 76 0.36 -14.25 3.93
C ALA A 76 -0.04 -15.74 3.86
N ALA A 77 0.47 -16.46 2.87
CA ALA A 77 0.23 -17.89 2.68
C ALA A 77 1.35 -18.78 3.27
N SER A 78 2.40 -18.17 3.82
CA SER A 78 3.54 -18.90 4.40
C SER A 78 3.31 -19.25 5.87
N ASP A 79 3.90 -20.35 6.31
CA ASP A 79 4.00 -20.79 7.70
C ASP A 79 5.25 -20.23 8.41
N TYR A 80 5.97 -19.30 7.78
CA TYR A 80 7.17 -18.70 8.35
C TYR A 80 6.85 -17.83 9.57
N LEU A 81 7.70 -17.95 10.60
CA LEU A 81 7.48 -17.30 11.90
C LEU A 81 7.46 -15.76 11.81
N PHE A 82 8.23 -15.17 10.89
CA PHE A 82 8.40 -13.72 10.78
C PHE A 82 7.63 -13.10 9.59
N THR A 83 6.57 -13.76 9.13
CA THR A 83 5.70 -13.25 8.04
C THR A 83 5.17 -11.85 8.33
N ALA A 84 4.81 -11.54 9.58
CA ALA A 84 4.35 -10.21 9.96
C ALA A 84 5.42 -9.13 9.73
N ASP A 85 6.71 -9.43 9.97
CA ASP A 85 7.80 -8.48 9.75
C ASP A 85 8.10 -8.28 8.27
N LEU A 86 8.04 -9.35 7.48
CA LEU A 86 8.17 -9.26 6.02
C LEU A 86 7.01 -8.48 5.40
N GLN A 87 5.77 -8.73 5.83
CA GLN A 87 4.62 -7.98 5.38
C GLN A 87 4.72 -6.49 5.74
N ARG A 88 5.21 -6.14 6.94
CA ARG A 88 5.49 -4.73 7.30
C ARG A 88 6.56 -4.12 6.39
N THR A 89 7.61 -4.86 6.10
CA THR A 89 8.70 -4.41 5.23
C THR A 89 8.17 -4.10 3.83
N TYR A 90 7.40 -5.00 3.23
CA TYR A 90 6.81 -4.81 1.91
C TYR A 90 5.74 -3.72 1.89
N LEU A 91 5.00 -3.56 2.98
CA LEU A 91 4.08 -2.42 3.12
C LEU A 91 4.81 -1.08 3.13
N ILE A 92 5.95 -0.98 3.82
CA ILE A 92 6.76 0.25 3.80
C ILE A 92 7.34 0.49 2.41
N GLU A 93 7.78 -0.55 1.70
CA GLU A 93 8.19 -0.47 0.29
C GLU A 93 7.05 0.11 -0.58
N LEU A 94 5.82 -0.39 -0.42
CA LEU A 94 4.64 0.11 -1.12
C LEU A 94 4.32 1.57 -0.79
N VAL A 95 4.40 1.96 0.49
CA VAL A 95 4.19 3.34 0.93
C VAL A 95 5.21 4.29 0.31
N HIS A 96 6.48 3.88 0.21
CA HIS A 96 7.50 4.69 -0.46
C HIS A 96 7.27 4.80 -1.97
N LEU A 97 6.80 3.74 -2.63
CA LEU A 97 6.38 3.82 -4.03
C LEU A 97 5.26 4.87 -4.20
N LEU A 98 4.25 4.84 -3.32
CA LEU A 98 3.14 5.78 -3.34
C LEU A 98 3.59 7.23 -3.09
N LEU A 99 4.50 7.47 -2.15
CA LEU A 99 5.05 8.82 -1.91
C LEU A 99 5.77 9.37 -3.15
N LYS A 100 6.55 8.53 -3.85
CA LYS A 100 7.22 8.93 -5.10
C LYS A 100 6.21 9.26 -6.20
N VAL A 101 5.14 8.47 -6.32
CA VAL A 101 4.07 8.72 -7.32
C VAL A 101 3.32 10.01 -6.98
N HIS A 102 2.99 10.22 -5.70
CA HIS A 102 2.34 11.42 -5.22
C HIS A 102 3.15 12.68 -5.52
N GLN A 103 4.46 12.66 -5.23
CA GLN A 103 5.36 13.77 -5.53
C GLN A 103 5.40 14.11 -7.03
N LYS A 104 5.28 13.11 -7.92
CA LYS A 104 5.24 13.34 -9.38
C LYS A 104 3.90 13.91 -9.86
N GLN A 105 2.82 13.66 -9.14
CA GLN A 105 1.45 14.02 -9.55
C GLN A 105 0.94 15.30 -8.91
N GLN A 106 1.58 15.78 -7.85
CA GLN A 106 1.34 17.13 -7.34
C GLN A 106 2.15 18.14 -8.17
N PRO A 107 1.52 19.18 -8.74
CA PRO A 107 2.28 20.31 -9.26
C PRO A 107 2.95 21.04 -8.09
N ALA A 108 4.19 21.50 -8.32
CA ALA A 108 4.92 22.38 -7.41
C ALA A 108 4.19 23.72 -7.20
#